data_AF-A0A069N9A0-F1
#
_entry.id   AF-A0A069N9A0-F1
#
_cell.length_a   1.000
_cell.length_b   1.000
_cell.length_c   1.000
_cell.angle_alpha   90.00
_cell.angle_beta   90.00
_cell.angle_gamma   90.00
#
_symmetry.space_group_name_H-M   'P 1'
#
loop_
_entity.id
_entity.type
_entity.pdbx_description
1 polymer ?
#
loop_
_entity_poly.entity_id
_entity_poly.type
_entity_poly.pdbx_seq_one_letter_code
_entity_poly.pdbx_strand_id
1 'polypeptide(L)'
;MREAQQHVARCSESGTALADAKAPGRVPLAEFLASLGTAWQDGEVRPTHHRKARVPHTWRSREDPFEHTWPTIQKWLESEPGITARKLHERLVAMAPAMYSSAQSRTLQRRVKVWRSNRARELVIQILGDTDAMMAGTATRHQPSSPTIGE
;
A
#
# COMPACT_ATOMS: atom_id res chain seq x y z
N MET A 1 49.86 -6.41 18.00
CA MET A 1 49.28 -7.55 17.23
C MET A 1 49.74 -8.91 17.77
N ARG A 2 51.05 -9.13 17.96
CA ARG A 2 51.58 -10.38 18.56
C ARG A 2 51.13 -10.65 20.00
N GLU A 3 51.02 -9.62 20.85
CA GLU A 3 50.60 -9.79 22.25
C GLU A 3 49.16 -10.29 22.40
N ALA A 4 48.25 -9.80 21.56
CA ALA A 4 46.85 -10.25 21.54
C ALA A 4 46.73 -11.73 21.12
N GLN A 5 47.58 -12.18 20.19
CA GLN A 5 47.60 -13.58 19.75
C GLN A 5 48.20 -14.51 20.81
N GLN A 6 49.22 -14.05 21.55
CA GLN A 6 49.78 -14.80 22.67
C GLN A 6 48.79 -14.95 23.83
N HIS A 7 47.93 -13.96 24.05
CA HIS A 7 46.87 -14.02 25.05
C HIS A 7 45.83 -15.09 24.71
N VAL A 8 45.38 -15.16 23.45
CA VAL A 8 44.43 -16.18 22.97
C VAL A 8 45.05 -17.59 23.04
N ALA A 9 46.33 -17.74 22.68
CA ALA A 9 47.04 -19.02 22.75
C ALA A 9 47.19 -19.52 24.20
N ARG A 10 47.51 -18.63 25.15
CA ARG A 10 47.55 -18.97 26.59
C ARG A 10 46.20 -19.40 27.14
N CYS A 11 45.12 -18.77 26.69
CA CYS A 11 43.76 -19.15 27.07
C CYS A 11 43.35 -20.53 26.51
N SER A 12 43.96 -21.00 25.41
CA SER A 12 43.71 -22.34 24.87
C SER A 12 44.61 -23.44 25.48
N GLU A 13 45.85 -23.11 25.88
CA GLU A 13 46.76 -24.05 26.54
C GLU A 13 46.40 -24.26 28.02
N SER A 14 45.91 -23.21 28.67
CA SER A 14 45.26 -23.33 29.97
C SER A 14 43.87 -23.89 29.71
N GLY A 15 43.78 -25.21 29.54
CA GLY A 15 42.53 -25.96 29.70
C GLY A 15 42.06 -25.85 31.16
N THR A 16 41.75 -24.63 31.61
CA THR A 16 41.11 -24.40 32.89
C THR A 16 39.67 -24.79 32.71
N ALA A 17 39.39 -26.02 33.16
CA ALA A 17 38.10 -26.41 33.70
C ALA A 17 37.45 -25.16 34.33
N LEU A 18 36.39 -24.68 33.69
CA LEU A 18 35.59 -23.57 34.19
C LEU A 18 34.93 -24.07 35.48
N ALA A 19 35.65 -23.93 36.59
CA ALA A 19 35.10 -24.07 37.90
C ALA A 19 34.02 -23.01 38.06
N ASP A 20 32.80 -23.50 38.25
CA ASP A 20 31.76 -22.88 39.05
C ASP A 20 31.40 -21.43 38.70
N ALA A 21 30.94 -21.22 37.46
CA ALA A 21 29.94 -20.21 37.21
C ALA A 21 28.59 -20.92 37.15
N LYS A 22 27.72 -20.64 38.13
CA LYS A 22 26.31 -21.05 38.17
C LYS A 22 25.61 -20.65 36.86
N ALA A 23 25.68 -21.52 35.86
CA ALA A 23 24.94 -21.40 34.63
C ALA A 23 23.44 -21.57 34.95
N PRO A 24 22.53 -20.71 34.46
CA PRO A 24 21.13 -21.09 34.44
C PRO A 24 21.04 -22.39 33.64
N GLY A 25 20.52 -23.43 34.32
CA GLY A 25 20.53 -24.80 33.84
C GLY A 25 19.97 -24.94 32.43
N ARG A 26 20.56 -25.86 31.67
CA ARG A 26 20.14 -26.29 30.34
C ARG A 26 18.61 -26.38 30.25
N VAL A 27 18.00 -25.39 29.60
CA VAL A 27 16.56 -25.37 29.34
C VAL A 27 16.21 -26.67 28.60
N PRO A 28 15.21 -27.45 29.07
CA PRO A 28 14.75 -28.64 28.36
C PRO A 28 14.45 -28.31 26.90
N LEU A 29 14.85 -29.19 25.97
CA LEU A 29 14.71 -28.96 24.53
C LEU A 29 13.28 -28.56 24.14
N ALA A 30 12.27 -29.12 24.80
CA ALA A 30 10.86 -28.78 24.56
C ALA A 30 10.54 -27.30 24.87
N GLU A 31 11.10 -26.76 25.94
CA GLU A 31 10.91 -25.37 26.36
C GLU A 31 11.71 -24.41 25.46
N PHE A 32 12.88 -24.83 24.99
CA PHE A 32 13.63 -24.12 23.94
C PHE A 32 12.86 -24.09 22.61
N LEU A 33 12.26 -25.21 22.19
CA LEU A 33 11.46 -25.25 20.96
C LEU A 33 10.17 -24.43 21.08
N ALA A 34 9.55 -24.40 22.27
CA ALA A 34 8.40 -23.54 22.54
C ALA A 34 8.76 -22.06 22.47
N SER A 35 9.94 -21.67 22.98
CA SER A 35 10.40 -20.27 22.94
C SER A 35 10.75 -19.78 21.54
N LEU A 36 11.16 -20.66 20.61
CA LEU A 36 11.41 -20.28 19.20
C LEU A 36 10.16 -19.71 18.49
N GLY A 37 8.95 -20.09 18.92
CA GLY A 37 7.70 -19.57 18.36
C GLY A 37 7.45 -18.09 18.66
N THR A 38 8.00 -17.57 19.77
CA THR A 38 7.89 -16.16 20.19
C THR A 38 9.22 -15.41 20.07
N ALA A 39 10.34 -16.10 19.84
CA ALA A 39 11.67 -15.49 19.73
C ALA A 39 11.78 -14.42 18.62
N TRP A 40 10.93 -14.46 17.59
CA TRP A 40 10.90 -13.42 16.54
C TRP A 40 10.23 -12.11 17.00
N GLN A 41 9.50 -12.11 18.13
CA GLN A 41 8.88 -10.92 18.70
C GLN A 41 9.90 -10.08 19.50
N ASP A 42 10.86 -10.75 20.15
CA ASP A 42 11.94 -10.12 20.94
C ASP A 42 13.21 -9.82 20.12
N GLY A 43 13.23 -10.19 18.84
CA GLY A 43 14.34 -9.87 17.95
C GLY A 43 14.50 -8.35 17.83
N GLU A 44 15.71 -7.84 18.04
CA GLU A 44 16.03 -6.43 17.84
C GLU A 44 15.56 -5.99 16.45
N VAL A 45 14.48 -5.20 16.41
CA VAL A 45 14.04 -4.54 15.19
C VAL A 45 15.12 -3.53 14.84
N ARG A 46 16.11 -3.96 14.05
CA ARG A 46 17.18 -3.08 13.55
C ARG A 46 16.49 -1.89 12.91
N PRO A 47 16.66 -0.65 13.42
CA PRO A 47 16.00 0.54 12.87
C PRO A 47 16.28 0.75 11.38
N THR A 48 17.34 0.11 10.87
CA THR A 48 17.76 0.05 9.47
C THR A 48 16.82 -0.72 8.54
N HIS A 49 15.90 -1.54 9.05
CA HIS A 49 14.98 -2.33 8.23
C HIS A 49 13.70 -1.58 7.85
N HIS A 50 13.47 -0.39 8.40
CA HIS A 50 12.38 0.45 7.95
C HIS A 50 12.78 1.14 6.64
N ARG A 51 11.98 0.92 5.60
CA ARG A 51 12.08 1.71 4.36
C ARG A 51 11.81 3.17 4.74
N LYS A 52 12.85 4.01 4.70
CA LYS A 52 12.76 5.44 5.00
C LYS A 52 11.56 6.04 4.25
N ALA A 53 10.68 6.72 4.96
CA ALA A 53 9.52 7.38 4.37
C ALA A 53 10.01 8.29 3.24
N ARG A 54 9.54 8.04 2.01
CA ARG A 54 9.90 8.88 0.86
C ARG A 54 9.32 10.26 1.07
N VAL A 55 10.19 11.25 1.26
CA VAL A 55 9.80 12.66 1.30
C VAL A 55 9.20 13.02 -0.06
N PRO A 56 7.94 13.50 -0.12
CA PRO A 56 7.33 13.98 -1.35
C PRO A 56 8.18 15.10 -1.93
N HIS A 57 8.66 14.93 -3.16
CA HIS A 57 9.36 16.00 -3.88
C HIS A 57 8.33 16.89 -4.57
N THR A 58 8.46 18.20 -4.39
CA THR A 58 7.51 19.20 -4.90
C THR A 58 7.88 19.73 -6.28
N TRP A 59 9.11 19.51 -6.76
CA TRP A 59 9.51 19.98 -8.09
C TRP A 59 9.12 18.99 -9.20
N ARG A 60 8.42 19.50 -10.21
CA ARG A 60 8.25 18.86 -11.52
C ARG A 60 9.13 19.57 -12.53
N SER A 61 10.06 18.85 -13.15
CA SER A 61 10.94 19.43 -14.17
C SER A 61 10.25 19.66 -15.52
N ARG A 62 9.04 19.12 -15.73
CA ARG A 62 8.28 19.27 -16.98
C ARG A 62 6.77 19.30 -16.72
N GLU A 63 6.07 20.16 -17.45
CA GLU A 63 4.61 20.16 -17.56
C GLU A 63 4.14 18.85 -18.22
N ASP A 64 2.96 18.37 -17.84
CA ASP A 64 2.41 17.13 -18.41
C ASP A 64 1.92 17.41 -19.86
N PRO A 65 2.45 16.68 -20.87
CA PRO A 65 2.06 16.85 -22.27
C PRO A 65 0.55 16.68 -22.53
N PHE A 66 -0.17 16.03 -21.63
CA PHE A 66 -1.59 15.74 -21.76
C PHE A 66 -2.51 16.73 -21.05
N GLU A 67 -2.03 17.75 -20.33
CA GLU A 67 -2.93 18.67 -19.59
C GLU A 67 -4.02 19.26 -20.49
N HIS A 68 -3.64 19.74 -21.66
CA HIS A 68 -4.55 20.40 -22.61
C HIS A 68 -5.52 19.42 -23.28
N THR A 69 -5.11 18.16 -23.50
CA THR A 69 -5.95 17.14 -24.16
C THR A 69 -6.70 16.24 -23.19
N TRP A 70 -6.39 16.33 -21.90
CA TRP A 70 -7.00 15.52 -20.85
C TRP A 70 -8.53 15.62 -20.81
N PRO A 71 -9.17 16.81 -20.92
CA PRO A 71 -10.62 16.91 -20.95
C PRO A 71 -11.26 16.11 -22.10
N THR A 72 -10.62 16.07 -23.26
CA THR A 72 -11.08 15.28 -24.41
C THR A 72 -10.94 13.78 -24.15
N ILE A 73 -9.84 13.37 -23.54
CA ILE A 73 -9.58 11.97 -23.17
C ILE A 73 -10.60 11.50 -22.12
N GLN A 74 -10.97 12.34 -21.17
CA GLN A 74 -12.00 12.04 -20.17
C GLN A 74 -13.36 11.77 -20.84
N LYS A 75 -13.78 12.61 -21.78
CA LYS A 75 -15.03 12.39 -22.53
C LYS A 75 -15.05 11.04 -23.24
N TRP A 76 -13.93 10.63 -23.83
CA TRP A 76 -13.80 9.31 -24.46
C TRP A 76 -13.86 8.16 -23.46
N LEU A 77 -13.27 8.34 -22.28
CA LEU A 77 -13.32 7.34 -21.21
C LEU A 77 -14.72 7.22 -20.59
N GLU A 78 -15.47 8.32 -20.54
CA GLU A 78 -16.86 8.34 -20.07
C GLU A 78 -17.81 7.70 -21.10
N SER A 79 -17.61 7.95 -22.39
CA SER A 79 -18.41 7.33 -23.45
C SER A 79 -18.09 5.85 -23.64
N GLU A 80 -16.81 5.48 -23.55
CA GLU A 80 -16.32 4.12 -23.81
C GLU A 80 -15.41 3.64 -22.66
N PRO A 81 -15.96 3.19 -21.51
CA PRO A 81 -15.15 2.83 -20.34
C PRO A 81 -14.19 1.66 -20.61
N GLY A 82 -14.51 0.79 -21.57
CA GLY A 82 -13.72 -0.37 -21.98
C GLY A 82 -12.49 -0.05 -22.86
N ILE A 83 -12.33 1.20 -23.33
CA ILE A 83 -11.23 1.54 -24.24
C ILE A 83 -9.86 1.39 -23.55
N THR A 84 -8.90 0.75 -24.22
CA THR A 84 -7.54 0.61 -23.67
C THR A 84 -6.79 1.93 -23.77
N ALA A 85 -6.00 2.28 -22.75
CA ALA A 85 -5.12 3.47 -22.79
C ALA A 85 -4.16 3.50 -24.00
N ARG A 86 -3.78 2.32 -24.53
CA ARG A 86 -3.03 2.20 -25.78
C ARG A 86 -3.83 2.70 -26.99
N LYS A 87 -5.10 2.29 -27.14
CA LYS A 87 -5.97 2.76 -28.23
C LYS A 87 -6.22 4.27 -28.13
N LEU A 88 -6.38 4.79 -26.91
CA LEU A 88 -6.46 6.24 -26.67
C LEU A 88 -5.19 6.95 -27.14
N HIS A 89 -4.01 6.39 -26.84
CA HIS A 89 -2.73 6.96 -27.30
C HIS A 89 -2.60 6.93 -28.83
N GLU A 90 -2.94 5.81 -29.46
CA GLU A 90 -2.93 5.66 -30.92
C GLU A 90 -3.84 6.70 -31.59
N ARG A 91 -5.04 6.94 -31.02
CA ARG A 91 -5.96 7.99 -31.48
C ARG A 91 -5.38 9.40 -31.31
N LEU A 92 -4.71 9.68 -30.20
CA LEU A 92 -4.04 10.97 -29.97
C LEU A 92 -2.88 11.21 -30.95
N VAL A 93 -2.04 10.20 -31.16
CA VAL A 93 -0.94 10.27 -32.13
C VAL A 93 -1.47 10.46 -33.55
N ALA A 94 -2.58 9.81 -33.90
CA ALA A 94 -3.20 9.99 -35.21
C ALA A 94 -3.76 11.42 -35.43
N MET A 95 -4.30 12.06 -34.39
CA MET A 95 -4.81 13.43 -34.48
C MET A 95 -3.70 14.49 -34.46
N ALA A 96 -2.64 14.27 -33.69
CA ALA A 96 -1.54 15.23 -33.55
C ALA A 96 -0.18 14.51 -33.44
N PRO A 97 0.37 14.01 -34.56
CA PRO A 97 1.65 13.29 -34.57
C PRO A 97 2.82 14.15 -34.11
N ALA A 98 2.76 15.47 -34.33
CA ALA A 98 3.80 16.42 -33.96
C ALA A 98 3.89 16.68 -32.44
N MET A 99 2.82 16.43 -31.68
CA MET A 99 2.77 16.70 -30.23
C MET A 99 3.02 15.47 -29.38
N TYR A 100 2.68 14.27 -29.87
CA TYR A 100 2.69 13.03 -29.08
C TYR A 100 3.69 12.03 -29.62
N SER A 101 4.55 11.53 -28.74
CA SER A 101 5.49 10.44 -29.04
C SER A 101 5.21 9.19 -28.21
N SER A 102 5.66 8.04 -28.70
CA SER A 102 5.51 6.74 -28.03
C SER A 102 6.11 6.70 -26.62
N ALA A 103 7.09 7.58 -26.34
CA ALA A 103 7.72 7.73 -25.02
C ALA A 103 6.72 8.16 -23.93
N GLN A 104 5.60 8.79 -24.31
CA GLN A 104 4.60 9.31 -23.38
C GLN A 104 3.47 8.30 -23.08
N SER A 105 3.50 7.12 -23.70
CA SER A 105 2.49 6.06 -23.52
C SER A 105 2.32 5.63 -22.06
N ARG A 106 3.43 5.48 -21.32
CA ARG A 106 3.40 5.14 -19.89
C ARG A 106 2.76 6.24 -19.04
N THR A 107 2.96 7.51 -19.40
CA THR A 107 2.35 8.65 -18.70
C THR A 107 0.84 8.61 -18.87
N LEU A 108 0.34 8.44 -20.11
CA LEU A 108 -1.09 8.32 -20.36
C LEU A 108 -1.70 7.10 -19.67
N GLN A 109 -1.05 5.93 -19.76
CA GLN A 109 -1.51 4.71 -19.07
C GLN A 109 -1.65 4.90 -17.56
N ARG A 110 -0.68 5.54 -16.91
CA ARG A 110 -0.74 5.85 -15.48
C ARG A 110 -1.89 6.80 -15.16
N ARG A 111 -2.07 7.86 -15.97
CA ARG A 111 -3.14 8.85 -15.79
C ARG A 111 -4.53 8.21 -15.94
N VAL A 112 -4.73 7.36 -16.95
CA VAL A 112 -5.96 6.56 -17.15
C VAL A 112 -6.19 5.60 -15.99
N LYS A 113 -5.15 4.93 -15.48
CA LYS A 113 -5.28 4.02 -14.32
C LYS A 113 -5.75 4.78 -13.07
N VAL A 114 -5.13 5.92 -12.76
CA VAL A 114 -5.54 6.77 -11.63
C VAL A 114 -6.98 7.25 -11.81
N TRP A 115 -7.32 7.72 -13.01
CA TRP A 115 -8.69 8.15 -13.32
C TRP A 115 -9.71 7.03 -13.09
N ARG A 116 -9.45 5.81 -13.60
CA ARG A 116 -10.34 4.65 -13.38
C ARG A 116 -10.49 4.32 -11.90
N SER A 117 -9.40 4.36 -11.13
CA SER A 117 -9.46 4.13 -9.69
C SER A 117 -10.30 5.18 -8.97
N ASN A 118 -10.17 6.45 -9.33
CA ASN A 118 -10.98 7.52 -8.74
C ASN A 118 -12.45 7.38 -9.14
N ARG A 119 -12.73 7.15 -10.43
CA ARG A 119 -14.09 6.95 -10.93
C ARG A 119 -14.77 5.74 -10.27
N ALA A 120 -14.06 4.63 -10.11
CA ALA A 120 -14.58 3.47 -9.40
C ALA A 120 -14.89 3.79 -7.93
N ARG A 121 -14.02 4.54 -7.23
CA ARG A 121 -14.30 4.98 -5.86
C ARG A 121 -15.54 5.86 -5.78
N GLU A 122 -15.67 6.83 -6.69
CA GLU A 122 -16.84 7.71 -6.76
C GLU A 122 -18.13 6.91 -6.96
N LEU A 123 -18.14 5.97 -7.91
CA LEU A 123 -19.30 5.11 -8.18
C LEU A 123 -19.66 4.24 -6.98
N VAL A 124 -18.66 3.67 -6.29
CA VAL A 124 -18.88 2.90 -5.06
C VAL A 124 -19.49 3.78 -3.97
N ILE A 125 -18.94 4.98 -3.73
CA ILE A 125 -19.49 5.91 -2.74
C ILE A 125 -20.94 6.30 -3.09
N GLN A 126 -21.25 6.54 -4.36
CA GLN A 126 -22.61 6.84 -4.81
C GLN A 126 -23.56 5.67 -4.52
N ILE A 127 -23.19 4.45 -4.91
CA ILE A 127 -24.01 3.26 -4.67
C ILE A 127 -24.25 3.05 -3.17
N LEU A 128 -23.23 3.20 -2.32
CA LEU A 128 -23.40 3.08 -0.86
C LEU A 128 -24.26 4.21 -0.28
N GLY A 129 -24.09 5.45 -0.75
CA GLY A 129 -24.90 6.59 -0.32
C GLY A 129 -26.38 6.44 -0.71
N ASP A 130 -26.65 5.92 -1.91
CA ASP A 130 -28.00 5.64 -2.38
C ASP A 130 -28.67 4.54 -1.55
N THR A 131 -27.90 3.53 -1.10
CA THR A 131 -28.44 2.49 -0.21
C THR A 131 -28.84 3.04 1.15
N ASP A 132 -28.04 3.94 1.75
CA ASP A 132 -28.40 4.57 3.03
C ASP A 132 -29.65 5.44 2.91
N ALA A 133 -29.79 6.18 1.81
CA ALA A 133 -30.97 6.97 1.53
C ALA A 133 -32.23 6.10 1.34
N MET A 134 -32.11 4.95 0.66
CA MET A 134 -33.21 4.01 0.49
C MET A 134 -33.64 3.35 1.81
N MET A 135 -32.69 3.03 2.69
CA MET A 135 -32.98 2.48 4.03
C MET A 135 -33.62 3.51 4.96
N ALA A 136 -33.22 4.78 4.89
CA ALA A 136 -33.86 5.87 5.64
C ALA A 136 -35.31 6.13 5.17
N GLY A 137 -35.56 6.06 3.86
CA GLY A 137 -36.90 6.22 3.29
C GLY A 137 -37.88 5.09 3.66
N THR A 138 -37.38 3.85 3.79
CA THR A 138 -38.21 2.70 4.20
C THR A 138 -38.54 2.71 5.70
N ALA A 139 -37.61 3.16 6.56
CA ALA A 139 -37.82 3.28 8.00
C ALA A 139 -38.91 4.30 8.38
N THR A 140 -39.13 5.32 7.54
CA THR A 140 -40.11 6.40 7.82
C THR A 140 -41.57 6.00 7.50
N ARG A 141 -41.81 4.84 6.87
CA ARG A 141 -43.16 4.44 6.42
C ARG A 141 -44.04 3.76 7.48
N HIS A 142 -43.51 3.42 8.66
CA HIS A 142 -44.31 2.88 9.77
C HIS A 142 -44.65 3.97 10.80
N GLN A 143 -45.54 4.90 10.45
CA GLN A 143 -46.38 5.55 11.47
C GLN A 143 -47.66 4.73 11.64
N PRO A 144 -47.91 4.09 12.79
CA PRO A 144 -49.20 3.49 13.06
C PRO A 144 -50.23 4.61 13.25
N SER A 145 -51.23 4.63 12.38
CA SER A 145 -52.40 5.50 12.47
C SER A 145 -53.09 5.23 13.80
N SER A 146 -53.11 6.21 14.71
CA SER A 146 -53.91 6.12 15.93
C SER A 146 -55.38 6.03 15.55
N PRO A 147 -56.18 5.12 16.14
CA PRO A 147 -57.60 5.09 15.90
C PRO A 147 -58.24 6.28 16.60
N THR A 148 -58.92 7.11 15.82
CA THR A 148 -59.82 8.15 16.29
C THR A 148 -60.95 7.49 17.09
N ILE A 149 -60.92 7.63 18.41
CA ILE A 149 -62.06 7.31 19.28
C ILE A 149 -62.95 8.55 19.27
N GLY A 150 -64.07 8.45 18.55
CA GLY A 150 -65.12 9.44 18.50
C GLY A 150 -66.46 8.80 18.88
N GLU A 151 -67.00 9.33 19.98
CA GLU A 151 -68.41 9.36 20.47
C GLU A 151 -69.19 8.05 20.68
#